data_AF-K8EP82-F1
#
_entry.id   AF-K8EP82-F1
#
_cell.length_a   1.000
_cell.length_b   1.000
_cell.length_c   1.000
_cell.angle_alpha   90.00
_cell.angle_beta   90.00
_cell.angle_gamma   90.00
#
_symmetry.space_group_name_H-M   'P 1'
#
loop_
_entity.id
_entity.type
_entity.pdbx_description
1 polymer ?
#
loop_
_entity_poly.entity_id
_entity_poly.type
_entity_poly.pdbx_seq_one_letter_code
_entity_poly.pdbx_strand_id
1 'polypeptide(L)'
;MKPAWDKLGSKYKDHASVMIVDVDCTADGAQTCQKMGVQGYPTIKYFLAGDKKGKDYQQGRDFDAMLAFTKKTLDVEKCDVKTKKACKPNEIALIEKFDGKTSADIAEELKKRSEELKTIKSDMKAAKLEHNTKVATWKKREAALNKGEAILKQLEQLRKKDEL
;
A
#
# COMPACT_ATOMS: atom_id res chain seq x y z
N MET A 1 -25.30 -7.10 -2.02
CA MET A 1 -23.92 -7.55 -1.74
C MET A 1 -23.87 -8.95 -1.14
N LYS A 2 -24.67 -9.25 -0.11
CA LYS A 2 -24.60 -10.53 0.63
C LYS A 2 -24.50 -11.80 -0.24
N PRO A 3 -25.32 -12.02 -1.29
CA PRO A 3 -25.19 -13.24 -2.11
C PRO A 3 -23.82 -13.40 -2.80
N ALA A 4 -23.24 -12.31 -3.30
CA ALA A 4 -21.91 -12.33 -3.91
C ALA A 4 -20.80 -12.59 -2.89
N TRP A 5 -20.96 -12.03 -1.68
CA TRP A 5 -20.03 -12.25 -0.56
C TRP A 5 -20.05 -13.70 -0.06
N ASP A 6 -21.25 -14.27 0.14
CA ASP A 6 -21.42 -15.65 0.59
C ASP A 6 -20.87 -16.65 -0.45
N LYS A 7 -21.05 -16.36 -1.76
CA LYS A 7 -20.45 -17.14 -2.85
C LYS A 7 -18.92 -17.07 -2.84
N LEU A 8 -18.34 -15.88 -2.61
CA LEU A 8 -16.90 -15.71 -2.47
C LEU A 8 -16.36 -16.48 -1.25
N GLY A 9 -17.04 -16.36 -0.10
CA GLY A 9 -16.68 -17.08 1.12
C GLY A 9 -16.70 -18.59 0.92
N SER A 10 -17.73 -19.12 0.26
CA SER A 10 -17.82 -20.55 -0.09
C SER A 10 -16.65 -21.01 -0.97
N LYS A 11 -16.20 -20.17 -1.92
CA LYS A 11 -15.07 -20.50 -2.80
C LYS A 11 -13.72 -20.59 -2.06
N TYR A 12 -13.53 -19.78 -1.01
CA TYR A 12 -12.29 -19.71 -0.25
C TYR A 12 -12.35 -20.41 1.12
N LYS A 13 -13.42 -21.17 1.41
CA LYS A 13 -13.67 -21.80 2.71
C LYS A 13 -12.50 -22.65 3.21
N ASP A 14 -11.92 -23.45 2.33
CA ASP A 14 -10.81 -24.36 2.64
C ASP A 14 -9.46 -23.85 2.11
N HIS A 15 -9.37 -22.55 1.80
CA HIS A 15 -8.15 -21.97 1.24
C HIS A 15 -7.08 -21.79 2.31
N ALA A 16 -5.85 -22.23 2.03
CA ALA A 16 -4.77 -22.27 3.02
C ALA A 16 -4.31 -20.88 3.52
N SER A 17 -4.51 -19.82 2.71
CA SER A 17 -3.93 -18.50 2.95
C SER A 17 -4.92 -17.33 2.91
N VAL A 18 -6.17 -17.57 2.51
CA VAL A 18 -7.19 -16.52 2.33
C VAL A 18 -8.43 -16.88 3.10
N MET A 19 -8.87 -15.97 3.97
CA MET A 19 -10.11 -16.11 4.71
C MET A 19 -11.05 -14.96 4.35
N ILE A 20 -12.31 -15.29 4.10
CA ILE A 20 -13.39 -14.34 3.88
C ILE A 20 -14.26 -14.40 5.12
N VAL A 21 -14.38 -13.27 5.83
CA VAL A 21 -15.04 -13.19 7.14
C VAL A 21 -16.03 -12.04 7.15
N ASP A 22 -17.20 -12.27 7.72
CA ASP A 22 -18.16 -11.23 8.09
C ASP A 22 -18.07 -10.89 9.58
N VAL A 23 -18.31 -9.63 9.91
CA VAL A 23 -18.33 -9.14 11.29
C VAL A 23 -19.63 -8.38 11.49
N ASP A 24 -20.44 -8.84 12.44
CA ASP A 24 -21.66 -8.13 12.82
C ASP A 24 -21.31 -6.96 13.74
N CYS A 25 -21.24 -5.77 13.15
CA CYS A 25 -20.94 -4.54 13.87
C CYS A 25 -22.10 -4.03 14.75
N THR A 26 -23.27 -4.68 14.71
CA THR A 26 -24.44 -4.33 15.55
C THR A 26 -24.55 -5.19 16.81
N ALA A 27 -23.79 -6.29 16.88
CA ALA A 27 -23.72 -7.20 18.02
C ALA A 27 -22.26 -7.30 18.54
N ASP A 28 -21.76 -8.51 18.71
CA ASP A 28 -20.44 -8.80 19.32
C ASP A 28 -19.25 -8.16 18.57
N GLY A 29 -19.42 -7.84 17.29
CA GLY A 29 -18.40 -7.21 16.45
C GLY A 29 -18.27 -5.70 16.61
N ALA A 30 -19.14 -5.03 17.38
CA ALA A 30 -19.19 -3.57 17.47
C ALA A 30 -17.83 -2.94 17.83
N GLN A 31 -17.12 -3.48 18.83
CA GLN A 31 -15.81 -2.98 19.24
C GLN A 31 -14.74 -3.16 18.15
N THR A 32 -14.79 -4.28 17.42
CA THR A 32 -13.91 -4.54 16.28
C THR A 32 -14.16 -3.53 15.16
N CYS A 33 -15.42 -3.29 14.81
CA CYS A 33 -15.79 -2.34 13.77
C CYS A 33 -15.39 -0.90 14.11
N GLN A 34 -15.54 -0.50 15.37
CA GLN A 34 -15.06 0.81 15.85
C GLN A 34 -13.52 0.91 15.75
N LYS A 35 -12.77 -0.10 16.21
CA LYS A 35 -11.30 -0.13 16.11
C LYS A 35 -10.81 -0.08 14.67
N MET A 36 -11.55 -0.69 13.74
CA MET A 36 -11.25 -0.68 12.32
C MET A 36 -11.73 0.58 11.60
N GLY A 37 -12.40 1.51 12.29
CA GLY A 37 -12.90 2.76 11.72
C GLY A 37 -14.03 2.57 10.72
N VAL A 38 -14.91 1.58 10.94
CA VAL A 38 -16.11 1.39 10.11
C VAL A 38 -17.14 2.46 10.46
N GLN A 39 -17.50 3.30 9.47
CA GLN A 39 -18.43 4.43 9.64
C GLN A 39 -19.79 4.21 8.98
N GLY A 40 -19.93 3.18 8.15
CA GLY A 40 -21.18 2.85 7.46
C GLY A 40 -21.16 1.42 6.93
N TYR A 41 -22.34 0.85 6.69
CA TYR A 41 -22.48 -0.53 6.24
C TYR A 41 -23.08 -0.61 4.83
N PRO A 42 -22.64 -1.57 4.00
CA PRO A 42 -21.51 -2.47 4.23
C PRO A 42 -20.15 -1.80 3.94
N THR A 43 -19.15 -2.09 4.76
CA THR A 43 -17.74 -1.72 4.53
C THR A 43 -16.90 -2.99 4.37
N ILE A 44 -16.12 -3.07 3.28
CA ILE A 44 -15.19 -4.17 3.04
C ILE A 44 -13.77 -3.65 3.29
N LYS A 45 -13.02 -4.38 4.12
CA LYS A 45 -11.60 -4.16 4.33
C LYS A 45 -10.84 -5.45 4.01
N TYR A 46 -9.62 -5.30 3.52
CA TYR A 46 -8.71 -6.43 3.30
C TYR A 46 -7.42 -6.25 4.09
N PHE A 47 -6.84 -7.37 4.50
CA PHE A 47 -5.65 -7.43 5.34
C PHE A 47 -4.62 -8.31 4.65
N LEU A 48 -3.40 -7.80 4.51
CA LEU A 48 -2.25 -8.58 4.09
C LEU A 48 -1.45 -9.02 5.32
N ALA A 49 -0.62 -10.05 5.19
CA ALA A 49 0.21 -10.52 6.29
C ALA A 49 1.03 -9.37 6.90
N GLY A 50 0.86 -9.14 8.21
CA GLY A 50 1.52 -8.07 8.95
C GLY A 50 0.78 -6.72 8.96
N ASP A 51 -0.30 -6.56 8.20
CA ASP A 51 -1.14 -5.36 8.25
C ASP A 51 -2.15 -5.45 9.40
N LYS A 52 -2.08 -4.51 10.35
CA LYS A 52 -2.98 -4.45 11.52
C LYS A 52 -4.14 -3.49 11.34
N LYS A 53 -4.06 -2.57 10.36
CA LYS A 53 -5.07 -1.52 10.17
C LYS A 53 -6.04 -1.87 9.03
N GLY A 54 -5.59 -2.71 8.10
CA GLY A 54 -6.37 -3.08 6.93
C GLY A 54 -6.52 -1.91 5.97
N LYS A 55 -6.92 -2.23 4.75
CA LYS A 55 -7.12 -1.26 3.67
C LYS A 55 -8.54 -1.35 3.17
N ASP A 56 -9.10 -0.21 2.78
CA ASP A 56 -10.45 -0.16 2.24
C ASP A 56 -10.50 -0.76 0.84
N TYR A 57 -11.50 -1.62 0.62
CA TYR A 57 -11.82 -2.13 -0.70
C TYR A 57 -12.82 -1.20 -1.38
N GLN A 58 -12.39 -0.59 -2.48
CA GLN A 58 -13.16 0.42 -3.23
C GLN A 58 -13.46 -0.04 -4.68
N GLN A 59 -13.29 -1.32 -4.99
CA GLN A 59 -13.57 -1.87 -6.33
C GLN A 59 -15.02 -2.42 -6.41
N GLY A 60 -15.37 -3.02 -7.55
CA GLY A 60 -16.70 -3.60 -7.80
C GLY A 60 -17.12 -4.62 -6.72
N ARG A 61 -18.40 -4.60 -6.32
CA ARG A 61 -18.92 -5.44 -5.22
C ARG A 61 -19.76 -6.63 -5.70
N ASP A 62 -19.69 -6.93 -6.99
CA ASP A 62 -20.14 -8.20 -7.55
C ASP A 62 -19.10 -9.31 -7.32
N PHE A 63 -19.52 -10.55 -7.57
CA PHE A 63 -18.68 -11.71 -7.31
C PHE A 63 -17.41 -11.73 -8.15
N ASP A 64 -17.48 -11.34 -9.42
CA ASP A 64 -16.35 -11.45 -10.35
C ASP A 64 -15.28 -10.41 -10.03
N ALA A 65 -15.68 -9.18 -9.70
CA ALA A 65 -14.76 -8.13 -9.25
C ALA A 65 -14.04 -8.52 -7.95
N MET A 66 -14.78 -9.01 -6.95
CA MET A 66 -14.16 -9.45 -5.69
C MET A 66 -13.26 -10.68 -5.90
N LEU A 67 -13.67 -11.62 -6.75
CA LEU A 67 -12.86 -12.80 -7.07
C LEU A 67 -11.54 -12.40 -7.75
N ALA A 68 -11.60 -11.49 -8.73
CA ALA A 68 -10.42 -10.98 -9.42
C ALA A 68 -9.48 -10.26 -8.45
N PHE A 69 -10.02 -9.45 -7.54
CA PHE A 69 -9.24 -8.79 -6.50
C PHE A 69 -8.54 -9.79 -5.57
N THR A 70 -9.29 -10.77 -5.06
CA THR A 70 -8.76 -11.79 -4.14
C THR A 70 -7.63 -12.56 -4.80
N LYS A 71 -7.81 -13.05 -6.04
CA LYS A 71 -6.74 -13.74 -6.80
C LYS A 71 -5.49 -12.89 -6.98
N LYS A 72 -5.66 -11.61 -7.32
CA LYS A 72 -4.54 -10.73 -7.61
C LYS A 72 -3.77 -10.30 -6.35
N THR A 73 -4.47 -10.18 -5.22
CA THR A 73 -3.96 -9.42 -4.07
C THR A 73 -3.78 -10.27 -2.82
N LEU A 74 -4.66 -11.25 -2.60
CA LEU A 74 -4.73 -12.03 -1.36
C LEU A 74 -4.24 -13.46 -1.60
N ASP A 75 -4.74 -14.10 -2.66
CA ASP A 75 -4.35 -15.43 -3.12
C ASP A 75 -3.17 -15.33 -4.10
N VAL A 76 -2.09 -14.71 -3.63
CA VAL A 76 -0.82 -14.69 -4.35
C VAL A 76 -0.01 -15.87 -3.86
N GLU A 77 0.30 -16.80 -4.77
CA GLU A 77 1.23 -17.89 -4.48
C GLU A 77 2.55 -17.28 -3.97
N LYS A 78 2.91 -17.63 -2.73
CA LYS A 78 4.18 -17.18 -2.13
C LYS A 78 5.29 -18.12 -2.56
N CYS A 79 6.49 -17.58 -2.68
CA CYS A 79 7.71 -18.35 -2.88
C CYS A 79 7.85 -19.42 -1.78
N ASP A 80 7.81 -20.69 -2.18
CA ASP A 80 8.08 -21.83 -1.31
C ASP A 80 9.59 -22.09 -1.33
N VAL A 81 10.26 -21.90 -0.20
CA VAL A 81 11.72 -21.99 -0.11
C VAL A 81 12.26 -23.43 -0.29
N LYS A 82 11.41 -24.46 -0.13
CA LYS A 82 11.80 -25.86 -0.28
C LYS A 82 11.65 -26.33 -1.72
N THR A 83 10.51 -26.02 -2.34
CA THR A 83 10.18 -26.46 -3.70
C THR A 83 10.52 -25.44 -4.77
N LYS A 84 10.91 -24.22 -4.38
CA LYS A 84 11.15 -23.05 -5.24
C LYS A 84 9.93 -22.63 -6.08
N LYS A 85 8.75 -23.18 -5.80
CA LYS A 85 7.50 -22.84 -6.51
C LYS A 85 7.14 -21.37 -6.22
N ALA A 86 6.69 -20.66 -7.26
CA ALA A 86 6.27 -19.26 -7.20
C ALA A 86 7.36 -18.28 -6.70
N CYS A 87 8.64 -18.65 -6.80
CA CYS A 87 9.77 -17.78 -6.51
C CYS A 87 10.23 -17.02 -7.75
N LYS A 88 10.60 -15.75 -7.59
CA LYS A 88 11.24 -14.94 -8.63
C LYS A 88 12.71 -15.33 -8.80
N PRO A 89 13.35 -15.03 -9.95
CA PRO A 89 14.75 -15.41 -10.19
C PRO A 89 15.72 -14.93 -9.09
N ASN A 90 15.52 -13.74 -8.55
CA ASN A 90 16.34 -13.21 -7.45
C ASN A 90 16.10 -13.93 -6.10
N GLU A 91 14.91 -14.46 -5.87
CA GLU A 91 14.57 -15.24 -4.67
C GLU A 91 15.16 -16.65 -4.78
N ILE A 92 15.08 -17.26 -5.96
CA ILE A 92 15.71 -18.56 -6.24
C ILE A 92 17.23 -18.47 -6.05
N ALA A 93 17.88 -17.46 -6.64
CA ALA A 93 19.31 -17.24 -6.48
C ALA A 93 19.70 -17.06 -5.00
N LEU A 94 18.85 -16.42 -4.20
CA LEU A 94 19.08 -16.28 -2.77
C LEU A 94 18.93 -17.62 -2.03
N ILE A 95 17.90 -18.41 -2.36
CA ILE A 95 17.70 -19.74 -1.77
C ILE A 95 18.91 -20.63 -2.08
N GLU A 96 19.37 -20.66 -3.34
CA GLU A 96 20.52 -21.46 -3.76
C GLU A 96 21.83 -21.02 -3.12
N LYS A 97 22.03 -19.70 -2.96
CA LYS A 97 23.20 -19.16 -2.26
C LYS A 97 23.29 -19.66 -0.80
N PHE A 98 22.15 -19.93 -0.17
CA PHE A 98 22.07 -20.37 1.22
C PHE A 98 21.72 -21.85 1.37
N ASP A 99 21.65 -22.61 0.28
CA ASP A 99 21.42 -24.05 0.34
C ASP A 99 22.60 -24.74 1.02
N GLY A 100 22.31 -25.65 1.96
CA GLY A 100 23.33 -26.31 2.79
C GLY A 100 24.08 -25.42 3.79
N LYS A 101 23.76 -24.12 3.90
CA LYS A 101 24.35 -23.24 4.94
C LYS A 101 23.79 -23.56 6.33
N THR A 102 24.59 -23.30 7.35
CA THR A 102 24.16 -23.54 8.73
C THR A 102 23.18 -22.47 9.20
N SER A 103 22.41 -22.78 10.25
CA SER A 103 21.55 -21.80 10.89
C SER A 103 22.33 -20.59 11.44
N ALA A 104 23.60 -20.78 11.83
CA ALA A 104 24.47 -19.70 12.28
C ALA A 104 24.83 -18.74 11.13
N ASP A 105 25.18 -19.28 9.96
CA ASP A 105 25.47 -18.49 8.76
C ASP A 105 24.24 -17.66 8.33
N ILE A 106 23.07 -18.29 8.35
CA ILE A 106 21.80 -17.62 8.04
C ILE A 106 21.51 -16.52 9.07
N ALA A 107 21.73 -16.79 10.36
CA ALA A 107 21.50 -15.81 11.42
C ALA A 107 22.46 -14.60 11.30
N GLU A 108 23.70 -14.81 10.88
CA GLU A 108 24.65 -13.73 10.62
C GLU A 108 24.21 -12.86 9.43
N GLU A 109 23.81 -13.47 8.31
CA GLU A 109 23.27 -12.74 7.15
C GLU A 109 21.99 -11.96 7.52
N LEU A 110 21.10 -12.56 8.32
CA LEU A 110 19.88 -11.89 8.79
C LEU A 110 20.22 -10.63 9.61
N LYS A 111 21.24 -10.67 10.46
CA LYS A 111 21.69 -9.49 11.21
C LYS A 111 22.16 -8.40 10.26
N LYS A 112 23.05 -8.72 9.31
CA LYS A 112 23.56 -7.77 8.30
C LYS A 112 22.43 -7.13 7.51
N ARG A 113 21.53 -7.93 6.93
CA ARG A 113 20.37 -7.42 6.18
C ARG A 113 19.44 -6.57 7.04
N SER A 114 19.25 -6.93 8.31
CA SER A 114 18.42 -6.14 9.23
C SER A 114 19.03 -4.78 9.56
N GLU A 115 20.35 -4.68 9.61
CA GLU A 115 21.09 -3.44 9.82
C GLU A 115 21.08 -2.56 8.57
N GLU A 116 21.36 -3.13 7.40
CA GLU A 116 21.21 -2.44 6.10
C GLU A 116 19.79 -1.87 5.93
N LEU A 117 18.75 -2.64 6.28
CA LEU A 117 17.37 -2.17 6.24
C LEU A 117 17.09 -1.02 7.21
N LYS A 118 17.76 -0.96 8.37
CA LYS A 118 17.64 0.17 9.30
C LYS A 118 18.25 1.43 8.69
N THR A 119 19.44 1.31 8.10
CA THR A 119 20.13 2.41 7.42
C THR A 119 19.32 2.92 6.24
N ILE A 120 18.83 2.03 5.36
CA ILE A 120 17.96 2.42 4.25
C ILE A 120 16.73 3.17 4.74
N LYS A 121 16.09 2.71 5.83
CA LYS A 121 14.91 3.39 6.39
C LYS A 121 15.25 4.77 6.95
N SER A 122 16.40 4.96 7.60
CA SER A 122 16.82 6.29 8.08
C SER A 122 17.10 7.23 6.92
N ASP A 123 17.80 6.76 5.89
CA ASP A 123 18.17 7.56 4.73
C ASP A 123 16.93 7.98 3.93
N MET A 124 15.99 7.05 3.73
CA MET A 124 14.70 7.37 3.12
C MET A 124 13.93 8.44 3.92
N LYS A 125 13.99 8.40 5.25
CA LYS A 125 13.34 9.41 6.11
C LYS A 125 14.02 10.78 5.96
N ALA A 126 15.35 10.81 5.96
CA ALA A 126 16.12 12.04 5.78
C ALA A 126 15.87 12.66 4.39
N ALA A 127 15.93 11.85 3.33
CA ALA A 127 15.65 12.29 1.96
C ALA A 127 14.22 12.80 1.81
N LYS A 128 13.23 12.15 2.43
CA LYS A 128 11.84 12.63 2.43
C LYS A 128 11.70 13.99 3.11
N LEU A 129 12.40 14.20 4.22
CA LEU A 129 12.40 15.49 4.91
C LEU A 129 13.02 16.58 4.04
N GLU A 130 14.18 16.32 3.44
CA GLU A 130 14.86 17.26 2.56
C GLU A 130 13.99 17.61 1.33
N HIS A 131 13.40 16.60 0.69
CA HIS A 131 12.46 16.78 -0.42
C HIS A 131 11.29 17.68 -0.01
N ASN A 132 10.65 17.42 1.14
CA ASN A 132 9.53 18.22 1.61
C ASN A 132 9.94 19.69 1.85
N THR A 133 11.12 19.92 2.41
CA THR A 133 11.67 21.28 2.61
C THR A 133 11.91 21.98 1.27
N LYS A 134 12.52 21.30 0.28
CA LYS A 134 12.73 21.83 -1.07
C LYS A 134 11.40 22.18 -1.75
N VAL A 135 10.42 21.28 -1.67
CA VAL A 135 9.07 21.51 -2.21
C VAL A 135 8.41 22.72 -1.55
N ALA A 136 8.54 22.91 -0.24
CA ALA A 136 8.01 24.09 0.43
C ALA A 136 8.65 25.39 -0.06
N THR A 137 9.97 25.39 -0.27
CA THR A 137 10.70 26.54 -0.84
C THR A 137 10.27 26.84 -2.27
N TRP A 138 10.16 25.81 -3.12
CA TRP A 138 9.70 25.98 -4.50
C TRP A 138 8.28 26.54 -4.56
N LYS A 139 7.35 26.03 -3.76
CA LYS A 139 5.98 26.55 -3.70
C LYS A 139 5.92 28.02 -3.30
N LYS A 140 6.76 28.45 -2.35
CA LYS A 140 6.86 29.88 -1.98
C LYS A 140 7.33 30.73 -3.16
N ARG A 141 8.38 30.29 -3.87
CA ARG A 141 8.91 31.00 -5.04
C ARG A 141 7.91 31.02 -6.20
N GLU A 142 7.27 29.90 -6.47
CA GLU A 142 6.20 29.77 -7.46
C GLU A 142 5.05 30.74 -7.17
N ALA A 143 4.57 30.81 -5.93
CA ALA A 143 3.52 31.76 -5.55
C ALA A 143 3.95 33.22 -5.73
N ALA A 144 5.21 33.57 -5.47
CA ALA A 144 5.73 34.92 -5.70
C ALA A 144 5.82 35.26 -7.19
N LEU A 145 6.30 34.33 -8.01
CA LEU A 145 6.37 34.49 -9.46
C LEU A 145 4.99 34.62 -10.08
N ASN A 146 4.03 33.78 -9.70
CA ASN A 146 2.65 33.84 -10.21
C ASN A 146 1.97 35.17 -9.87
N LYS A 147 2.21 35.72 -8.67
CA LYS A 147 1.73 37.06 -8.30
C LYS A 147 2.37 38.15 -9.16
N GLY A 148 3.69 38.08 -9.37
CA GLY A 148 4.41 39.02 -10.23
C GLY A 148 3.91 38.97 -11.67
N GLU A 149 3.72 37.78 -12.22
CA GLU A 149 3.17 37.57 -13.56
C GLU A 149 1.76 38.17 -13.70
N ALA A 150 0.90 37.99 -12.70
CA ALA A 150 -0.44 38.57 -12.70
C ALA A 150 -0.40 40.11 -12.75
N ILE A 151 0.48 40.75 -11.97
CA ILE A 151 0.66 42.20 -11.97
C ILE A 151 1.17 42.67 -13.33
N LEU A 152 2.17 41.98 -13.91
CA LEU A 152 2.72 42.33 -15.22
C LEU A 152 1.65 42.26 -16.32
N LYS A 153 0.80 41.23 -16.31
CA LYS A 153 -0.34 41.11 -17.23
C LYS A 153 -1.31 42.29 -17.10
N GLN A 154 -1.60 42.72 -15.87
CA GLN A 154 -2.45 43.90 -15.64
C GLN A 154 -1.81 45.19 -16.18
N LEU A 155 -0.53 45.41 -15.92
CA LEU A 155 0.20 46.57 -16.42
C LEU A 155 0.27 46.61 -17.95
N GLU A 156 0.49 45.46 -18.59
CA GLU A 156 0.47 45.34 -20.05
C GLU A 156 -0.90 45.70 -20.63
N GLN A 157 -1.99 45.21 -20.02
CA GLN A 157 -3.36 45.53 -20.44
C GLN A 157 -3.70 47.02 -20.30
N LEU A 158 -3.22 47.68 -19.24
CA LEU A 158 -3.44 49.12 -19.05
C LEU A 158 -2.72 49.93 -20.12
N ARG A 159 -1.43 49.65 -20.36
CA ARG A 159 -0.63 50.37 -21.37
C ARG A 159 -1.20 50.26 -22.78
N LYS A 160 -1.70 49.08 -23.17
CA LYS A 160 -2.36 48.90 -24.48
C LYS A 160 -3.63 49.74 -24.66
N LYS A 161 -4.30 50.14 -23.57
CA LYS A 161 -5.48 51.01 -23.62
C LYS A 161 -5.12 52.48 -23.75
N ASP A 162 -3.97 52.89 -23.20
CA ASP A 162 -3.49 54.27 -23.27
C ASP A 162 -2.95 54.64 -24.68
N GLU A 163 -2.69 53.63 -25.54
CA GLU A 163 -2.22 53.78 -26.92
C GLU A 163 -3.35 53.84 -27.98
N LEU A 164 -4.62 53.80 -27.56
CA LEU A 164 -5.84 53.83 -28.39
C LEU A 164 -6.63 55.12 -28.21
#